data_AF-A0A4Y7RTQ3-F1
#
_entry.id   AF-A0A4Y7RTQ3-F1
#
_cell.length_a   1.000
_cell.length_b   1.000
_cell.length_c   1.000
_cell.angle_alpha   90.00
_cell.angle_beta   90.00
_cell.angle_gamma   90.00
#
_symmetry.space_group_name_H-M   'P 1'
#
loop_
_entity.id
_entity.type
_entity.pdbx_description
1 polymer ?
#
loop_
_entity_poly.entity_id
_entity_poly.type
_entity_poly.pdbx_seq_one_letter_code
_entity_poly.pdbx_strand_id
1 'polypeptide(L)'
;MVSEEEKRAEAIWTYCISREKILKHLVSKDLMTQDLADTLSERMLEQLNASFVPGFRRSSIGEAMIAKHIQIISPDDTYISLTEIARQKNTDAPSYVIQSWLRDYGTIEFLRLWEKESNPKFVDEACTALIERMKSSSFTLTLKQWIANTGAAGITSKQGKNGGTFAHPDIACEFSMWIDPAYRLDVVKKFRMASIEK
;
A
#
# COMPACT_ATOMS: atom_id res chain seq x y z
N MET A 1 -16.42 23.04 31.68
CA MET A 1 -17.66 22.56 31.05
C MET A 1 -17.24 21.67 29.90
N VAL A 2 -17.58 20.38 29.95
CA VAL A 2 -17.29 19.42 28.86
C VAL A 2 -17.88 19.99 27.58
N SER A 3 -17.05 20.13 26.54
CA SER A 3 -17.47 20.78 25.30
C SER A 3 -18.58 19.95 24.66
N GLU A 4 -19.48 20.60 23.92
CA GLU A 4 -20.51 19.88 23.16
C GLU A 4 -19.90 18.87 22.17
N GLU A 5 -18.64 19.07 21.79
CA GLU A 5 -17.87 18.16 20.93
C GLU A 5 -17.44 16.89 21.67
N GLU A 6 -16.99 17.00 22.92
CA GLU A 6 -16.61 15.86 23.76
C GLU A 6 -17.84 14.97 24.05
N LYS A 7 -18.98 15.59 24.38
CA LYS A 7 -20.24 14.85 24.60
C LYS A 7 -20.72 14.12 23.35
N ARG A 8 -20.50 14.70 22.17
CA ARG A 8 -20.86 14.10 20.87
C ARG A 8 -19.95 12.93 20.52
N ALA A 9 -18.65 13.06 20.75
CA ALA A 9 -17.69 11.97 20.55
C ALA A 9 -17.98 10.78 21.46
N GLU A 10 -18.30 11.05 22.73
CA GLU A 10 -18.67 10.04 23.71
C GLU A 10 -19.98 9.32 23.34
N ALA A 11 -20.99 10.05 22.86
CA ALA A 11 -22.25 9.46 22.41
C ALA A 11 -22.07 8.51 21.22
N ILE A 12 -21.21 8.88 20.26
CA ILE A 12 -20.91 8.07 19.08
C ILE A 12 -20.12 6.81 19.45
N TRP A 13 -19.09 6.95 20.30
CA TRP A 13 -18.31 5.82 20.78
C TRP A 13 -19.19 4.82 21.55
N THR A 14 -20.06 5.34 22.44
CA THR A 14 -21.02 4.53 23.19
C THR A 14 -22.00 3.79 22.27
N TYR A 15 -22.48 4.45 21.21
CA TYR A 15 -23.35 3.83 20.21
C TYR A 15 -22.65 2.67 19.48
N CYS A 16 -21.42 2.88 19.01
CA CYS A 16 -20.64 1.88 18.29
C CYS A 16 -20.37 0.62 19.13
N ILE A 17 -19.93 0.81 20.38
CA ILE A 17 -19.66 -0.29 21.31
C ILE A 17 -20.94 -1.04 21.69
N SER A 18 -22.03 -0.31 21.95
CA SER A 18 -23.32 -0.91 22.31
C SER A 18 -23.88 -1.75 21.16
N ARG A 19 -23.78 -1.26 19.92
CA ARG A 19 -24.20 -1.99 18.71
C ARG A 19 -23.43 -3.30 18.53
N GLU A 20 -22.10 -3.26 18.60
CA GLU A 20 -21.26 -4.45 18.44
C GLU A 20 -21.59 -5.51 19.49
N LYS A 21 -21.82 -5.07 20.74
CA LYS A 21 -22.21 -5.94 21.85
C LYS A 21 -23.59 -6.55 21.64
N ILE A 22 -24.57 -5.78 21.15
CA ILE A 22 -25.92 -6.27 20.85
C ILE A 22 -25.89 -7.32 19.74
N LEU A 23 -25.20 -7.04 18.62
CA LEU A 23 -25.12 -7.97 17.49
C LEU A 23 -24.44 -9.29 17.89
N LYS A 24 -23.31 -9.22 18.61
CA LYS A 24 -22.64 -10.40 19.16
C LYS A 24 -23.54 -11.19 20.12
N HIS A 25 -24.33 -10.48 20.94
CA HIS A 25 -25.26 -11.14 21.86
C HIS A 25 -26.38 -11.87 21.11
N LEU A 26 -26.96 -11.26 20.08
CA LEU A 26 -28.02 -11.86 19.26
C LEU A 26 -27.53 -13.11 18.54
N VAL A 27 -26.31 -13.09 17.99
CA VAL A 27 -25.68 -14.28 17.40
C VAL A 27 -25.43 -15.36 18.45
N SER A 28 -24.92 -14.99 19.64
CA SER A 28 -24.67 -15.96 20.72
C SER A 28 -25.93 -16.65 21.26
N LYS A 29 -27.10 -16.05 21.02
CA LYS A 29 -28.41 -16.59 21.42
C LYS A 29 -29.11 -17.34 20.29
N ASP A 30 -28.44 -17.51 19.14
CA ASP A 30 -28.98 -18.12 17.92
C ASP A 30 -30.25 -17.40 17.41
N LEU A 31 -30.41 -16.12 17.75
CA LEU A 31 -31.53 -15.27 17.32
C LEU A 31 -31.24 -14.61 15.96
N MET A 32 -30.00 -14.69 15.49
CA MET A 32 -29.51 -14.08 14.27
C MET A 32 -28.28 -14.86 13.78
N THR A 33 -28.16 -15.06 12.47
CA THR A 33 -26.97 -15.68 11.87
C THR A 33 -25.80 -14.69 11.85
N GLN A 34 -24.58 -15.19 11.92
CA GLN A 34 -23.38 -14.34 11.85
C GLN A 34 -23.36 -13.50 10.56
N ASP A 35 -23.75 -14.10 9.43
CA ASP A 35 -23.86 -13.44 8.12
C ASP A 35 -24.86 -12.27 8.11
N LEU A 36 -26.02 -12.44 8.77
CA LEU A 36 -27.02 -11.38 8.92
C LEU A 36 -26.53 -10.28 9.88
N ALA A 37 -25.81 -10.64 10.94
CA ALA A 37 -25.21 -9.68 11.87
C ALA A 37 -24.13 -8.83 11.19
N ASP A 38 -23.30 -9.46 10.35
CA ASP A 38 -22.25 -8.78 9.59
C ASP A 38 -22.86 -7.84 8.55
N THR A 39 -23.86 -8.31 7.80
CA THR A 39 -24.61 -7.49 6.82
C THR A 39 -25.32 -6.29 7.47
N LEU A 40 -25.95 -6.49 8.64
CA LEU A 40 -26.60 -5.40 9.37
C LEU A 40 -25.58 -4.42 9.96
N SER A 41 -24.42 -4.91 10.41
CA SER A 41 -23.33 -4.08 10.89
C SER A 41 -22.80 -3.17 9.79
N GLU A 42 -22.59 -3.71 8.59
CA GLU A 42 -22.14 -2.98 7.39
C GLU A 42 -23.16 -1.91 6.98
N ARG A 43 -24.44 -2.27 6.85
CA ARG A 43 -25.52 -1.30 6.52
C ARG A 43 -25.66 -0.19 7.56
N MET A 44 -25.50 -0.50 8.84
CA MET A 44 -25.53 0.51 9.91
C MET A 44 -24.28 1.40 9.91
N LEU A 45 -23.18 0.96 9.30
CA LEU A 45 -21.94 1.72 9.12
C LEU A 45 -22.03 2.66 7.91
N GLU A 46 -22.63 2.20 6.81
CA GLU A 46 -22.92 3.00 5.61
C GLU A 46 -23.82 4.21 5.90
N GLN A 47 -24.74 4.08 6.85
CA GLN A 47 -25.57 5.20 7.32
C GLN A 47 -24.79 6.26 8.13
N LEU A 48 -23.54 5.97 8.53
CA LEU A 48 -22.65 6.88 9.27
C LEU A 48 -21.48 7.30 8.38
N ASN A 49 -21.71 8.34 7.58
CA ASN A 49 -20.73 8.83 6.62
C ASN A 49 -19.58 9.61 7.32
N ALA A 50 -18.36 9.04 7.35
CA ALA A 50 -17.20 9.61 8.03
C ALA A 50 -16.66 10.92 7.41
N SER A 51 -17.08 11.23 6.18
CA SER A 51 -16.71 12.45 5.46
C SER A 51 -17.47 13.71 5.91
N PHE A 52 -18.51 13.58 6.74
CA PHE A 52 -19.24 14.71 7.33
C PHE A 52 -18.72 15.12 8.72
N VAL A 53 -17.61 14.55 9.21
CA VAL A 53 -17.15 14.74 10.60
C VAL A 53 -15.75 15.34 10.67
N PRO A 54 -15.64 16.68 10.84
CA PRO A 54 -14.37 17.33 11.15
C PRO A 54 -13.83 16.82 12.51
N GLY A 55 -12.61 16.28 12.54
CA GLY A 55 -11.95 15.82 13.77
C GLY A 55 -11.96 14.31 14.03
N PHE A 56 -12.37 13.49 13.06
CA PHE A 56 -12.29 12.03 13.17
C PHE A 56 -10.84 11.51 13.39
N ARG A 57 -10.63 10.60 14.36
CA ARG A 57 -9.41 9.80 14.50
C ARG A 57 -9.72 8.30 14.52
N ARG A 58 -8.85 7.51 13.87
CA ARG A 58 -8.98 6.06 13.66
C ARG A 58 -8.78 5.26 14.96
N SER A 59 -9.33 4.05 15.01
CA SER A 59 -9.19 3.13 16.15
C SER A 59 -7.78 2.55 16.27
N SER A 60 -7.41 2.00 17.44
CA SER A 60 -6.11 1.33 17.66
C SER A 60 -5.85 0.16 16.71
N ILE A 61 -6.89 -0.51 16.21
CA ILE A 61 -6.78 -1.59 15.21
C ILE A 61 -6.61 -1.01 13.79
N GLY A 62 -7.30 0.08 13.46
CA GLY A 62 -7.07 0.81 12.21
C GLY A 62 -5.70 1.47 12.17
N GLU A 63 -5.23 1.98 13.31
CA GLU A 63 -3.85 2.40 13.54
C GLU A 63 -2.90 1.22 13.49
N ALA A 64 -3.23 0.01 13.96
CA ALA A 64 -2.37 -1.16 13.86
C ALA A 64 -2.30 -1.76 12.45
N MET A 65 -3.38 -1.70 11.66
CA MET A 65 -3.38 -2.10 10.26
C MET A 65 -2.58 -1.12 9.41
N ILE A 66 -2.79 0.19 9.64
CA ILE A 66 -1.96 1.23 9.07
C ILE A 66 -0.53 1.06 9.55
N ALA A 67 -0.25 0.90 10.85
CA ALA A 67 1.10 0.74 11.41
C ALA A 67 1.79 -0.55 10.97
N LYS A 68 1.07 -1.63 10.67
CA LYS A 68 1.66 -2.85 10.08
C LYS A 68 1.99 -2.64 8.60
N HIS A 69 1.25 -1.77 7.90
CA HIS A 69 1.53 -1.33 6.53
C HIS A 69 2.55 -0.16 6.48
N ILE A 70 2.62 0.67 7.52
CA ILE A 70 3.49 1.85 7.74
C ILE A 70 4.80 1.46 8.44
N GLN A 71 4.87 0.31 9.10
CA GLN A 71 6.17 -0.29 9.43
C GLN A 71 6.92 -0.73 8.17
N ILE A 72 6.21 -0.99 7.08
CA ILE A 72 6.80 -1.07 5.74
C ILE A 72 6.99 0.35 5.19
N ILE A 73 5.98 1.21 5.27
CA ILE A 73 5.95 2.60 4.77
C ILE A 73 6.33 3.60 5.89
N SER A 74 7.62 3.81 6.15
CA SER A 74 8.09 4.69 7.23
C SER A 74 7.52 6.13 7.17
N PRO A 75 7.43 6.86 8.30
CA PRO A 75 6.64 8.10 8.45
C PRO A 75 7.27 9.38 7.89
N ASP A 76 8.52 9.31 7.47
CA ASP A 76 9.20 10.38 6.73
C ASP A 76 9.38 9.90 5.27
N ASP A 77 9.82 10.74 4.33
CA ASP A 77 10.25 10.39 2.95
C ASP A 77 11.43 9.37 2.90
N THR A 78 11.38 8.35 3.75
CA THR A 78 12.39 7.34 4.00
C THR A 78 12.11 6.19 3.06
N TYR A 79 12.95 6.10 2.04
CA TYR A 79 12.86 5.04 1.06
C TYR A 79 12.94 3.66 1.74
N ILE A 80 12.12 2.73 1.27
CA ILE A 80 12.01 1.37 1.77
C ILE A 80 13.06 0.49 1.09
N SER A 81 13.72 -0.39 1.84
CA SER A 81 14.72 -1.30 1.28
C SER A 81 14.06 -2.40 0.42
N LEU A 82 14.20 -2.29 -0.91
CA LEU A 82 13.82 -3.36 -1.83
C LEU A 82 14.71 -4.59 -1.65
N THR A 83 15.97 -4.39 -1.26
CA THR A 83 16.90 -5.50 -1.00
C THR A 83 16.41 -6.36 0.16
N GLU A 84 15.88 -5.75 1.22
CA GLU A 84 15.33 -6.50 2.35
C GLU A 84 14.05 -7.26 1.98
N ILE A 85 13.15 -6.63 1.22
CA ILE A 85 11.95 -7.29 0.68
C ILE A 85 12.34 -8.48 -0.21
N ALA A 86 13.34 -8.29 -1.09
CA ALA A 86 13.82 -9.34 -1.98
C ALA A 86 14.45 -10.53 -1.24
N ARG A 87 15.11 -10.30 -0.10
CA ARG A 87 15.69 -11.37 0.73
C ARG A 87 14.64 -12.34 1.25
N GLN A 88 13.41 -11.89 1.50
CA GLN A 88 12.33 -12.76 1.94
C GLN A 88 11.96 -13.81 0.87
N LYS A 89 12.25 -13.52 -0.41
CA LYS A 89 12.00 -14.43 -1.53
C LYS A 89 13.24 -15.23 -1.94
N ASN A 90 14.40 -14.57 -1.98
CA ASN A 90 15.67 -15.20 -2.33
C ASN A 90 16.78 -14.60 -1.45
N THR A 91 17.13 -15.34 -0.40
CA THR A 91 18.14 -14.93 0.58
C THR A 91 19.52 -14.76 -0.06
N ASP A 92 19.87 -15.61 -1.02
CA ASP A 92 21.22 -15.72 -1.58
C ASP A 92 21.48 -14.67 -2.67
N ALA A 93 20.45 -14.27 -3.42
CA ALA A 93 20.58 -13.34 -4.54
C ALA A 93 19.45 -12.29 -4.61
N PRO A 94 19.30 -11.40 -3.62
CA PRO A 94 18.23 -10.40 -3.60
C PRO A 94 18.37 -9.36 -4.74
N SER A 95 19.60 -9.06 -5.19
CA SER A 95 19.84 -8.17 -6.34
C SER A 95 19.30 -8.74 -7.65
N TYR A 96 19.35 -10.07 -7.82
CA TYR A 96 18.80 -10.74 -8.99
C TYR A 96 17.27 -10.62 -9.05
N VAL A 97 16.60 -10.68 -7.90
CA VAL A 97 15.14 -10.48 -7.81
C VAL A 97 14.75 -9.09 -8.30
N ILE A 98 15.44 -8.05 -7.81
CA ILE A 98 15.21 -6.66 -8.24
C ILE A 98 15.51 -6.49 -9.73
N GLN A 99 16.59 -7.11 -10.23
CA GLN A 99 16.90 -7.08 -11.66
C GLN A 99 15.82 -7.80 -12.49
N SER A 100 15.25 -8.89 -11.98
CA SER A 100 14.15 -9.60 -12.64
C SER A 100 12.88 -8.78 -12.71
N TRP A 101 12.59 -8.00 -11.68
CA TRP A 101 11.47 -7.06 -11.66
C TRP A 101 11.65 -5.97 -12.74
N LEU A 102 12.84 -5.39 -12.87
CA LEU A 102 13.14 -4.40 -13.93
C LEU A 102 13.14 -4.96 -15.37
N ARG A 103 13.03 -6.28 -15.57
CA ARG A 103 12.84 -6.86 -16.92
C ARG A 103 11.39 -6.88 -17.37
N ASP A 104 10.45 -6.73 -16.44
CA ASP A 104 9.03 -6.76 -16.73
C ASP A 104 8.57 -5.42 -17.35
N TYR A 105 7.88 -5.49 -18.49
CA TYR A 105 7.41 -4.29 -19.19
C TYR A 105 6.39 -3.50 -18.36
N GLY A 106 5.48 -4.22 -17.67
CA GLY A 106 4.48 -3.59 -16.81
C GLY A 106 5.11 -2.82 -15.66
N THR A 107 6.19 -3.36 -15.10
CA THR A 107 7.00 -2.68 -14.08
C THR A 107 7.59 -1.37 -14.61
N ILE A 108 8.21 -1.38 -15.80
CA ILE A 108 8.80 -0.15 -16.36
C ILE A 108 7.75 0.91 -16.68
N GLU A 109 6.59 0.52 -17.20
CA GLU A 109 5.48 1.46 -17.42
C GLU A 109 4.94 2.02 -16.10
N PHE A 110 4.81 1.19 -15.06
CA PHE A 110 4.42 1.67 -13.74
C PHE A 110 5.42 2.69 -13.19
N LEU A 111 6.72 2.40 -13.25
CA LEU A 111 7.77 3.32 -12.81
C LEU A 111 7.76 4.61 -13.63
N ARG A 112 7.56 4.52 -14.94
CA ARG A 112 7.42 5.68 -15.83
C ARG A 112 6.26 6.58 -15.39
N LEU A 113 5.08 6.02 -15.10
CA LEU A 113 3.93 6.78 -14.64
C LEU A 113 4.22 7.48 -13.30
N TRP A 114 4.76 6.73 -12.34
CA TRP A 114 5.09 7.29 -11.02
C TRP A 114 6.09 8.45 -11.13
N GLU A 115 7.14 8.29 -11.95
CA GLU A 115 8.17 9.34 -12.13
C GLU A 115 7.60 10.57 -12.85
N LYS A 116 6.70 10.40 -13.83
CA LYS A 116 6.06 11.55 -14.51
C LYS A 116 5.21 12.39 -13.56
N GLU A 117 4.55 11.76 -12.60
CA GLU A 117 3.71 12.44 -11.62
C GLU A 117 4.53 13.06 -10.48
N SER A 118 5.63 12.42 -10.09
CA SER A 118 6.34 12.74 -8.84
C SER A 118 7.71 13.39 -9.03
N ASN A 119 8.30 13.35 -10.24
CA ASN A 119 9.67 13.78 -10.49
C ASN A 119 9.75 14.72 -11.72
N PRO A 120 9.82 16.05 -11.51
CA PRO A 120 9.96 17.03 -12.59
C PRO A 120 11.24 16.91 -13.43
N LYS A 121 12.24 16.15 -12.97
CA LYS A 121 13.52 15.95 -13.68
C LYS A 121 13.52 14.68 -14.54
N PHE A 122 12.43 13.93 -14.55
CA PHE A 122 12.31 12.71 -15.32
C PHE A 122 12.27 12.99 -16.82
N VAL A 123 13.03 12.21 -17.60
CA VAL A 123 13.16 12.36 -19.05
C VAL A 123 12.39 11.23 -19.75
N ASP A 124 11.17 11.53 -20.20
CA ASP A 124 10.23 10.54 -20.75
C ASP A 124 10.68 9.97 -22.11
N GLU A 125 11.35 10.79 -22.92
CA GLU A 125 11.91 10.38 -24.21
C GLU A 125 13.03 9.36 -24.02
N ALA A 126 13.88 9.54 -23.00
CA ALA A 126 14.93 8.59 -22.66
C ALA A 126 14.35 7.27 -22.12
N CYS A 127 13.27 7.34 -21.35
CA CYS A 127 12.51 6.16 -20.93
C CYS A 127 11.97 5.39 -22.14
N THR A 128 11.38 6.08 -23.11
CA THR A 128 10.86 5.48 -24.35
C THR A 128 11.98 4.75 -25.11
N ALA A 129 13.16 5.35 -25.24
CA ALA A 129 14.31 4.73 -25.88
C ALA A 129 14.81 3.47 -25.13
N LEU A 130 14.74 3.45 -23.79
CA LEU A 130 15.08 2.26 -23.00
C LEU A 130 14.06 1.14 -23.22
N ILE A 131 12.76 1.46 -23.23
CA ILE A 131 11.69 0.49 -23.48
C ILE A 131 11.86 -0.17 -24.85
N GLU A 132 12.18 0.61 -25.89
CA GLU A 132 12.46 0.06 -27.22
C GLU A 132 13.68 -0.88 -27.21
N ARG A 133 14.74 -0.54 -26.46
CA ARG A 133 15.91 -1.42 -26.32
C ARG A 133 15.61 -2.71 -25.57
N MET A 134 14.69 -2.69 -24.60
CA MET A 134 14.27 -3.88 -23.83
C MET A 134 13.53 -4.91 -24.69
N LYS A 135 13.01 -4.54 -25.86
CA LYS A 135 12.47 -5.51 -26.83
C LYS A 135 13.55 -6.44 -27.38
N SER A 136 14.82 -6.03 -27.33
CA SER A 136 15.95 -6.89 -27.68
C SER A 136 16.29 -7.85 -26.56
N SER A 137 16.29 -9.16 -26.84
CA SER A 137 16.58 -10.21 -25.86
C SER A 137 18.00 -10.16 -25.28
N SER A 138 18.94 -9.49 -25.95
CA SER A 138 20.32 -9.32 -25.48
C SER A 138 20.48 -8.15 -24.50
N PHE A 139 19.47 -7.29 -24.39
CA PHE A 139 19.54 -6.13 -23.50
C PHE A 139 18.87 -6.45 -22.17
N THR A 140 19.62 -6.24 -21.09
CA THR A 140 19.07 -6.29 -19.73
C THR A 140 19.20 -4.91 -19.11
N LEU A 141 18.07 -4.27 -18.84
CA LEU A 141 18.04 -3.00 -18.13
C LEU A 141 18.54 -3.20 -16.69
N THR A 142 19.49 -2.38 -16.28
CA THR A 142 19.93 -2.30 -14.89
C THR A 142 19.38 -1.06 -14.22
N LEU A 143 19.23 -1.09 -12.90
CA LEU A 143 18.79 0.08 -12.13
C LEU A 143 19.69 1.31 -12.35
N LYS A 144 21.01 1.08 -12.45
CA LYS A 144 21.97 2.14 -12.75
C LYS A 144 21.70 2.78 -14.11
N GLN A 145 21.40 1.98 -15.14
CA GLN A 145 21.02 2.50 -16.45
C GLN A 145 19.69 3.23 -16.40
N TRP A 146 18.69 2.70 -15.70
CA TRP A 146 17.41 3.38 -15.49
C TRP A 146 17.62 4.80 -14.96
N ILE A 147 18.23 4.92 -13.78
CA ILE A 147 18.47 6.21 -13.11
C ILE A 147 19.32 7.15 -13.99
N ALA A 148 20.43 6.64 -14.57
CA ALA A 148 21.35 7.48 -15.32
C ALA A 148 20.78 8.02 -16.64
N ASN A 149 19.88 7.28 -17.30
CA ASN A 149 19.30 7.71 -18.57
C ASN A 149 18.04 8.54 -18.38
N THR A 150 17.21 8.23 -17.37
CA THR A 150 15.90 8.87 -17.21
C THR A 150 15.86 9.94 -16.12
N GLY A 151 16.88 10.04 -15.28
CA GLY A 151 16.84 10.94 -14.11
C GLY A 151 15.87 10.49 -13.02
N ALA A 152 15.48 9.21 -13.02
CA ALA A 152 14.57 8.63 -12.05
C ALA A 152 15.03 8.88 -10.61
N ALA A 153 14.09 9.29 -9.76
CA ALA A 153 14.33 9.59 -8.36
C ALA A 153 13.73 8.53 -7.43
N GLY A 154 12.62 7.90 -7.83
CA GLY A 154 11.82 6.99 -7.00
C GLY A 154 12.52 5.69 -6.59
N ILE A 155 13.67 5.37 -7.18
CA ILE A 155 14.54 4.28 -6.75
C ILE A 155 15.98 4.79 -6.64
N THR A 156 16.65 4.44 -5.54
CA THR A 156 18.05 4.77 -5.30
C THR A 156 18.85 3.54 -4.88
N SER A 157 20.17 3.58 -5.11
CA SER A 157 21.09 2.54 -4.66
C SER A 157 22.20 3.17 -3.81
N LYS A 158 22.42 2.60 -2.63
CA LYS A 158 23.51 2.99 -1.73
C LYS A 158 24.55 1.88 -1.66
N GLN A 159 25.83 2.25 -1.68
CA GLN A 159 26.95 1.32 -1.48
C GLN A 159 27.38 1.30 -0.01
N GLY A 160 27.99 0.20 0.45
CA GLY A 160 28.59 0.08 1.79
C GLY A 160 27.88 -0.91 2.72
N LYS A 161 28.24 -0.89 4.01
CA LYS A 161 27.80 -1.83 5.05
C LYS A 161 26.28 -1.87 5.25
N ASN A 162 25.61 -0.74 5.03
CA ASN A 162 24.15 -0.59 5.02
C ASN A 162 23.63 -0.26 3.61
N GLY A 163 24.36 -0.74 2.60
CA GLY A 163 24.02 -0.54 1.20
C GLY A 163 22.83 -1.42 0.76
N GLY A 164 22.35 -1.15 -0.43
CA GLY A 164 21.18 -1.82 -0.99
C GLY A 164 20.44 -0.93 -1.98
N THR A 165 19.36 -1.46 -2.50
CA THR A 165 18.39 -0.73 -3.31
C THR A 165 17.24 -0.32 -2.43
N PHE A 166 16.86 0.95 -2.52
CA PHE A 166 15.76 1.54 -1.79
C PHE A 166 14.81 2.22 -2.77
N ALA A 167 13.52 2.25 -2.46
CA ALA A 167 12.53 2.91 -3.30
C ALA A 167 11.50 3.69 -2.50
N HIS A 168 10.84 4.63 -3.17
CA HIS A 168 9.66 5.30 -2.64
C HIS A 168 8.61 4.27 -2.19
N PRO A 169 7.82 4.54 -1.13
CA PRO A 169 6.83 3.61 -0.63
C PRO A 169 5.86 3.02 -1.66
N ASP A 170 5.33 3.82 -2.58
CA ASP A 170 4.43 3.33 -3.63
C ASP A 170 5.12 2.30 -4.53
N ILE A 171 6.36 2.58 -4.91
CA ILE A 171 7.18 1.71 -5.76
C ILE A 171 7.54 0.42 -5.02
N ALA A 172 7.88 0.52 -3.73
CA ALA A 172 8.14 -0.66 -2.91
C ALA A 172 6.88 -1.51 -2.67
N CYS A 173 5.71 -0.89 -2.58
CA CYS A 173 4.43 -1.58 -2.53
C CYS A 173 4.17 -2.34 -3.84
N GLU A 174 4.40 -1.71 -5.00
CA GLU A 174 4.30 -2.37 -6.30
C GLU A 174 5.27 -3.56 -6.40
N PHE A 175 6.53 -3.36 -6.03
CA PHE A 175 7.52 -4.45 -5.97
C PHE A 175 7.05 -5.60 -5.06
N SER A 176 6.45 -5.28 -3.91
CA SER A 176 5.91 -6.27 -2.97
C SER A 176 4.71 -7.02 -3.55
N MET A 177 3.86 -6.36 -4.34
CA MET A 177 2.78 -7.02 -5.08
C MET A 177 3.33 -7.88 -6.23
N TRP A 178 4.42 -7.45 -6.88
CA TRP A 178 5.06 -8.22 -7.95
C TRP A 178 5.72 -9.50 -7.43
N ILE A 179 6.39 -9.43 -6.28
CA ILE A 179 7.11 -10.58 -5.72
C ILE A 179 6.18 -11.62 -5.06
N ASP A 180 5.03 -11.19 -4.54
CA ASP A 180 4.06 -12.03 -3.84
C ASP A 180 2.62 -11.89 -4.43
N PRO A 181 2.21 -12.87 -5.27
CA PRO A 181 0.86 -12.91 -5.82
C PRO A 181 -0.26 -13.00 -4.77
N ALA A 182 0.00 -13.61 -3.60
CA ALA A 182 -1.01 -13.70 -2.54
C ALA A 182 -1.26 -12.33 -1.92
N TYR A 183 -0.19 -11.58 -1.66
CA TYR A 183 -0.28 -10.18 -1.23
C TYR A 183 -0.98 -9.30 -2.28
N ARG A 184 -0.64 -9.45 -3.56
CA ARG A 184 -1.34 -8.75 -4.66
C ARG A 184 -2.85 -9.02 -4.68
N LEU A 185 -3.26 -10.28 -4.54
CA LEU A 185 -4.68 -10.66 -4.50
C LEU A 185 -5.38 -10.06 -3.28
N ASP A 186 -4.72 -10.02 -2.12
CA ASP A 186 -5.25 -9.39 -0.91
C ASP A 186 -5.50 -7.89 -1.11
N VAL A 187 -4.55 -7.17 -1.71
CA VAL A 187 -4.71 -5.74 -2.06
C VAL A 187 -5.90 -5.54 -3.00
N VAL A 188 -6.03 -6.36 -4.05
CA VAL A 188 -7.17 -6.27 -5.00
C VAL A 188 -8.50 -6.53 -4.29
N LYS A 189 -8.58 -7.54 -3.41
CA LYS A 189 -9.79 -7.84 -2.64
C LYS A 189 -10.19 -6.68 -1.74
N LYS A 190 -9.22 -6.10 -1.03
CA LYS A 190 -9.45 -4.95 -0.14
C LYS A 190 -9.90 -3.72 -0.91
N PHE A 191 -9.27 -3.43 -2.06
CA PHE A 191 -9.70 -2.33 -2.93
C PHE A 191 -11.13 -2.53 -3.44
N ARG A 192 -11.47 -3.77 -3.86
CA ARG A 192 -12.82 -4.12 -4.30
C ARG A 192 -13.85 -3.93 -3.19
N MET A 193 -13.57 -4.40 -1.97
CA MET A 193 -14.47 -4.23 -0.83
C MET A 193 -14.69 -2.74 -0.51
N ALA A 194 -13.62 -1.95 -0.45
CA ALA A 194 -13.71 -0.50 -0.23
C ALA A 194 -14.45 0.26 -1.36
N SER A 195 -14.47 -0.29 -2.58
CA SER A 195 -15.17 0.30 -3.73
C SER A 195 -16.64 -0.10 -3.80
N ILE A 196 -17.04 -1.18 -3.13
CA ILE A 196 -18.43 -1.64 -3.00
C ILE A 196 -19.14 -0.88 -1.87
N GLU A 197 -18.39 -0.38 -0.88
CA GLU A 197 -18.86 0.46 0.24
C GLU A 197 -19.10 1.95 -0.14
N LYS A 198 -19.30 2.26 -1.44
CA LYS A 198 -19.64 3.60 -1.96
C LYS A 198 -21.03 3.62 -2.60
#